data_AF-A0A2G9T3L0-F1
#
_entry.id   AF-A0A2G9T3L0-F1
#
_cell.length_a   1.000
_cell.length_b   1.000
_cell.length_c   1.000
_cell.angle_alpha   90.00
_cell.angle_beta   90.00
_cell.angle_gamma   90.00
#
_symmetry.space_group_name_H-M   'P 1'
#
loop_
_entity.id
_entity.type
_entity.pdbx_description
1 polymer ?
#
loop_
_entity_poly.entity_id
_entity_poly.type
_entity_poly.pdbx_seq_one_letter_code
_entity_poly.pdbx_strand_id
1 'polypeptide(L)'
;MFEVSFPTPRRPYVLMQLGSETISFDSYDESQLPLNGAQLCDTLRALGTDNLIYLMMLALLEQKILVHSLRSWMLTAVAESVCALMFPFHWQCPYVPQCPLGLAGVLHAPLPFIAGVDS
;
A
#
# COMPACT_ATOMS: atom_id res chain seq x y z
N MET A 1 -2.12 22.51 -11.43
CA MET A 1 -1.59 21.14 -11.56
C MET A 1 -0.83 21.10 -12.88
N PHE A 2 0.39 20.60 -12.91
CA PHE A 2 1.15 20.51 -14.16
C PHE A 2 0.65 19.30 -14.96
N GLU A 3 0.44 19.46 -16.27
CA GLU A 3 0.06 18.36 -17.16
C GLU A 3 1.31 17.60 -17.60
N VAL A 4 1.67 16.56 -16.85
CA VAL A 4 2.78 15.66 -17.16
C VAL A 4 2.20 14.30 -17.52
N SER A 5 2.61 13.75 -18.67
CA SER A 5 2.19 12.41 -19.06
C SER A 5 2.81 11.36 -18.14
N PHE A 6 2.05 10.32 -17.77
CA PHE A 6 2.61 9.19 -17.03
C PHE A 6 3.61 8.41 -17.92
N PRO A 7 4.77 7.97 -17.39
CA PRO A 7 5.69 7.11 -18.13
C PRO A 7 5.02 5.78 -18.47
N THR A 8 5.17 5.30 -19.70
CA THR A 8 4.57 4.03 -20.15
C THR A 8 5.66 3.11 -20.69
N PRO A 9 5.43 1.80 -20.83
CA PRO A 9 6.41 0.92 -21.47
C PRO A 9 6.84 1.38 -22.87
N ARG A 10 5.95 2.08 -23.61
CA ARG A 10 6.26 2.67 -24.93
C ARG A 10 7.00 4.01 -24.86
N ARG A 11 6.86 4.72 -23.74
CA ARG A 11 7.51 6.00 -23.45
C ARG A 11 8.01 5.98 -22.00
N PRO A 12 9.09 5.21 -21.73
CA PRO A 12 9.52 4.95 -20.36
C PRO A 12 10.19 6.15 -19.72
N TYR A 13 10.60 7.15 -20.52
CA TYR A 13 11.23 8.38 -20.07
C TYR A 13 10.32 9.58 -20.39
N VAL A 14 9.82 10.27 -19.36
CA VAL A 14 9.07 11.52 -19.51
C VAL A 14 9.83 12.64 -18.80
N LEU A 15 10.20 13.67 -19.56
CA LEU A 15 10.87 14.85 -19.00
C LEU A 15 9.86 15.95 -18.72
N MET A 16 9.94 16.55 -17.53
CA MET A 16 9.16 17.70 -17.10
C MET A 16 10.09 18.87 -16.78
N GLN A 17 9.77 20.05 -17.31
CA GLN A 17 10.42 21.29 -16.88
C GLN A 17 9.70 21.84 -15.64
N LEU A 18 10.44 22.01 -14.55
CA LEU A 18 9.99 22.67 -13.32
C LEU A 18 10.89 23.89 -13.06
N GLY A 19 10.47 25.07 -13.53
CA GLY A 19 11.29 26.27 -13.45
C GLY A 19 12.51 26.17 -14.37
N SER A 20 13.71 26.20 -13.79
CA SER A 20 14.98 26.00 -14.51
C SER A 20 15.49 24.55 -14.44
N GLU A 21 14.80 23.67 -13.73
CA GLU A 21 15.20 22.27 -13.55
C GLU A 21 14.41 21.35 -14.47
N THR A 22 15.07 20.33 -15.01
CA THR A 22 14.41 19.27 -15.77
C THR A 22 14.36 18.01 -14.91
N ILE A 23 13.15 17.55 -14.58
CA ILE A 23 12.91 16.34 -13.80
C ILE A 23 12.58 15.21 -14.78
N SER A 24 13.24 14.05 -14.63
CA SER A 24 12.88 12.83 -15.36
C SER A 24 11.94 11.96 -14.53
N PHE A 25 10.91 11.45 -15.19
CA PHE A 25 10.04 10.40 -14.69
C PHE A 25 10.26 9.15 -15.51
N ASP A 26 10.76 8.11 -14.86
CA ASP A 26 11.20 6.89 -15.51
C ASP A 26 10.34 5.70 -15.06
N SER A 27 9.94 4.85 -16.01
CA SER A 27 9.26 3.57 -15.73
C SER A 27 10.08 2.43 -16.29
N TYR A 28 10.67 1.63 -15.40
CA TYR A 28 11.46 0.44 -15.72
C TYR A 28 10.68 -0.85 -15.45
N ASP A 29 9.42 -0.89 -15.85
CA ASP A 29 8.53 -2.00 -15.52
C ASP A 29 8.73 -3.19 -16.48
N GLU A 30 9.83 -3.93 -16.26
CA GLU A 30 10.09 -5.25 -16.85
C GLU A 30 9.59 -6.37 -15.92
N SER A 31 9.05 -6.01 -14.76
CA SER A 31 8.63 -6.92 -13.70
C SER A 31 7.25 -7.50 -14.00
N GLN A 32 7.07 -8.80 -13.76
CA GLN A 32 5.73 -9.40 -13.71
C GLN A 32 5.01 -9.14 -12.38
N LEU A 33 5.72 -8.59 -11.39
CA LEU A 33 5.16 -8.23 -10.09
C LEU A 33 4.55 -6.82 -10.15
N PRO A 34 3.36 -6.60 -9.57
CA PRO A 34 2.72 -5.31 -9.56
C PRO A 34 3.59 -4.28 -8.83
N LEU A 35 3.78 -3.11 -9.45
CA LEU A 35 4.28 -1.93 -8.77
C LEU A 35 3.30 -1.57 -7.65
N ASN A 36 3.77 -1.62 -6.41
CA ASN A 36 2.97 -1.31 -5.24
C ASN A 36 3.78 -0.49 -4.25
N GLY A 37 3.08 0.16 -3.31
CA GLY A 37 3.72 0.95 -2.26
C GLY A 37 4.30 0.12 -1.12
N ALA A 38 4.45 -1.20 -1.28
CA ALA A 38 4.86 -2.07 -0.19
C ALA A 38 6.29 -1.79 0.23
N GLN A 39 6.47 -1.52 1.52
CA GLN A 39 7.77 -1.45 2.15
C GLN A 39 8.03 -2.77 2.87
N LEU A 40 8.11 -3.87 2.11
CA LEU A 40 8.14 -5.23 2.66
C LEU A 40 9.28 -5.44 3.68
N CYS A 41 10.45 -4.86 3.43
CA CYS A 41 11.57 -4.89 4.36
C CYS A 41 11.25 -4.21 5.71
N ASP A 42 10.57 -3.07 5.68
CA ASP A 42 10.21 -2.34 6.90
C ASP A 42 9.07 -3.05 7.64
N THR A 43 8.09 -3.58 6.91
CA THR A 43 7.04 -4.46 7.45
C THR A 43 7.64 -5.70 8.12
N LEU A 44 8.58 -6.38 7.46
CA LEU A 44 9.29 -7.54 8.02
C LEU A 44 10.08 -7.18 9.28
N ARG A 45 10.75 -6.02 9.31
CA ARG A 45 11.45 -5.55 10.52
C ARG A 45 10.48 -5.22 11.66
N ALA A 46 9.32 -4.67 11.35
CA ALA A 46 8.33 -4.25 12.35
C ALA A 46 7.55 -5.43 12.94
N LEU A 47 7.13 -6.37 12.10
CA LEU A 47 6.26 -7.49 12.51
C LEU A 47 7.04 -8.77 12.79
N GLY A 48 8.20 -8.97 12.15
CA GLY A 48 8.84 -10.28 12.09
C GLY A 48 8.12 -11.24 11.12
N THR A 49 8.73 -12.40 10.88
CA THR A 49 8.22 -13.38 9.91
C THR A 49 6.89 -14.00 10.34
N ASP A 50 6.80 -14.41 11.61
CA ASP A 50 5.64 -15.17 12.10
C ASP A 50 4.36 -14.32 12.06
N ASN A 51 4.45 -13.06 12.51
CA ASN A 51 3.31 -12.15 12.49
C ASN A 51 2.95 -11.74 11.06
N LEU A 52 3.93 -11.60 10.15
CA LEU A 52 3.63 -11.29 8.75
C LEU A 52 2.92 -12.46 8.05
N ILE A 53 3.34 -13.71 8.32
CA ILE A 53 2.64 -14.91 7.82
C ILE A 53 1.23 -14.99 8.40
N TYR A 54 1.06 -14.71 9.69
CA TYR A 54 -0.26 -14.69 10.32
C TYR A 54 -1.16 -13.59 9.73
N LEU A 55 -0.62 -12.39 9.51
CA LEU A 55 -1.32 -11.29 8.86
C LEU A 55 -1.74 -11.65 7.43
N MET A 56 -0.86 -12.30 6.66
CA MET A 56 -1.18 -12.80 5.33
C MET A 56 -2.30 -13.85 5.38
N MET A 57 -2.28 -14.77 6.35
CA MET A 57 -3.35 -15.74 6.56
C MET A 57 -4.69 -15.05 6.86
N LEU A 58 -4.70 -14.05 7.73
CA LEU A 58 -5.90 -13.26 8.03
C LEU A 58 -6.45 -12.58 6.77
N ALA A 59 -5.58 -12.05 5.91
CA ALA A 59 -5.99 -11.39 4.68
C ALA A 59 -6.55 -12.39 3.66
N LEU A 60 -5.91 -13.55 3.47
CA LEU A 60 -6.43 -14.59 2.58
C LEU A 60 -7.77 -15.18 3.03
N LEU A 61 -8.06 -15.12 4.33
CA LEU A 61 -9.33 -15.55 4.92
C LEU A 61 -10.37 -14.40 5.02
N GLU A 62 -10.08 -13.25 4.42
CA GLU A 62 -10.93 -12.06 4.47
C GLU A 62 -11.39 -11.73 5.91
N GLN A 63 -10.44 -11.68 6.86
CA GLN A 63 -10.75 -11.29 8.23
C GLN A 63 -10.75 -9.76 8.39
N LYS A 64 -11.31 -9.26 9.49
CA LYS A 64 -11.21 -7.85 9.88
C LYS A 64 -9.80 -7.58 10.44
N ILE A 65 -9.02 -6.82 9.71
CA ILE A 65 -7.62 -6.50 10.04
C ILE A 65 -7.56 -5.03 10.45
N LEU A 66 -7.21 -4.80 11.71
CA LEU A 66 -6.90 -3.48 12.24
C LEU A 66 -5.42 -3.42 12.59
N VAL A 67 -4.69 -2.54 11.90
CA VAL A 67 -3.29 -2.23 12.18
C VAL A 67 -3.23 -0.95 13.00
N HIS A 68 -2.33 -0.85 13.97
CA HIS A 68 -2.14 0.38 14.72
C HIS A 68 -0.65 0.69 14.92
N SER A 69 -0.30 1.97 14.91
CA SER A 69 1.07 2.43 15.09
C SER A 69 1.09 3.93 15.37
N LEU A 70 2.02 4.37 16.22
CA LEU A 70 2.39 5.79 16.39
C LEU A 70 3.06 6.39 15.14
N ARG A 71 3.46 5.55 14.18
CA ARG A 71 4.11 5.96 12.93
C ARG A 71 3.13 5.78 11.79
N SER A 72 2.49 6.87 11.39
CA SER A 72 1.46 6.89 10.33
C SER A 72 1.91 6.18 9.03
N TRP A 73 3.17 6.34 8.62
CA TRP A 73 3.71 5.68 7.42
C TRP A 73 3.79 4.15 7.54
N MET A 74 3.96 3.61 8.76
CA MET A 74 4.02 2.18 9.01
C MET A 74 2.66 1.52 8.75
N LEU A 75 1.56 2.24 9.01
CA LEU A 75 0.20 1.74 8.76
C LEU A 75 0.02 1.40 7.26
N THR A 76 0.38 2.35 6.39
CA THR A 76 0.35 2.16 4.94
C THR A 76 1.37 1.11 4.50
N ALA A 77 2.59 1.12 5.04
CA ALA A 77 3.62 0.14 4.71
C ALA A 77 3.15 -1.30 4.94
N VAL A 78 2.58 -1.58 6.12
CA VAL A 78 2.08 -2.92 6.49
C VAL A 78 0.90 -3.31 5.60
N ALA A 79 -0.06 -2.40 5.41
CA ALA A 79 -1.26 -2.63 4.62
C ALA A 79 -0.96 -2.90 3.12
N GLU A 80 -0.07 -2.11 2.52
CA GLU A 80 0.39 -2.34 1.14
C GLU A 80 1.21 -3.64 1.03
N SER A 81 2.01 -3.97 2.04
CA SER A 81 2.81 -5.20 2.04
C SER A 81 1.94 -6.45 2.08
N VAL A 82 0.89 -6.49 2.89
CA VAL A 82 -0.02 -7.65 2.89
C VAL A 82 -0.78 -7.75 1.57
N CYS A 83 -1.21 -6.62 0.98
CA CYS A 83 -1.82 -6.59 -0.35
C CYS A 83 -0.88 -7.10 -1.44
N ALA A 84 0.39 -6.70 -1.40
CA ALA A 84 1.41 -7.15 -2.35
C ALA A 84 1.68 -8.66 -2.24
N LEU A 85 1.75 -9.19 -1.01
CA LEU A 85 1.98 -10.62 -0.75
C LEU A 85 0.83 -11.51 -1.22
N MET A 86 -0.37 -10.96 -1.43
CA MET A 86 -1.51 -11.71 -1.94
C MET A 86 -1.46 -11.97 -3.44
N PHE A 87 -0.52 -11.37 -4.20
CA PHE A 87 -0.39 -11.61 -5.64
C PHE A 87 -0.43 -13.12 -5.97
N PRO A 88 -1.24 -13.55 -6.96
CA PRO A 88 -1.97 -12.75 -7.93
C PRO A 88 -3.39 -12.31 -7.50
N PHE A 89 -3.78 -12.56 -6.25
CA PHE A 89 -5.05 -12.09 -5.71
C PHE A 89 -4.97 -10.62 -5.32
N HIS A 90 -6.14 -9.98 -5.34
CA HIS A 90 -6.31 -8.59 -4.94
C HIS A 90 -7.31 -8.52 -3.79
N TRP A 91 -6.99 -7.75 -2.75
CA TRP A 91 -7.96 -7.44 -1.70
C TRP A 91 -9.19 -6.75 -2.31
N GLN A 92 -10.38 -7.30 -2.05
CA GLN A 92 -11.65 -6.79 -2.62
C GLN A 92 -12.52 -6.05 -1.60
N CYS A 93 -12.19 -6.13 -0.31
CA CYS A 93 -12.99 -5.53 0.74
C CYS A 93 -12.55 -4.08 1.00
N PRO A 94 -13.27 -3.29 1.82
CA PRO A 94 -12.85 -1.95 2.19
C PRO A 94 -11.41 -1.90 2.71
N TYR A 95 -10.68 -0.90 2.23
CA TYR A 95 -9.26 -0.69 2.47
C TYR A 95 -9.04 0.77 2.86
N VAL A 96 -8.65 1.00 4.12
CA VAL A 96 -8.41 2.34 4.69
C VAL A 96 -7.14 2.31 5.55
N PRO A 97 -5.94 2.22 4.94
CA PRO A 97 -4.67 2.03 5.65
C PRO A 97 -4.36 3.15 6.64
N GLN A 98 -4.94 4.34 6.46
CA GLN A 98 -4.93 5.43 7.43
C GLN A 98 -6.36 5.91 7.64
N CYS A 99 -7.07 5.26 8.55
CA CYS A 99 -8.45 5.56 8.85
C CYS A 99 -8.55 6.81 9.74
N PRO A 100 -9.17 7.90 9.25
CA PRO A 100 -9.37 9.08 10.07
C PRO A 100 -10.39 8.77 11.18
N LEU A 101 -10.26 9.44 12.32
CA LEU A 101 -11.15 9.27 13.48
C LEU A 101 -12.64 9.45 13.12
N GLY A 102 -12.96 10.37 12.21
CA GLY A 102 -14.33 10.60 11.74
C GLY A 102 -14.95 9.40 10.98
N LEU A 103 -14.13 8.43 10.55
CA LEU A 103 -14.54 7.20 9.86
C LEU A 103 -14.43 5.97 10.78
N ALA A 104 -14.16 6.12 12.07
CA ALA A 104 -13.99 5.01 13.01
C ALA A 104 -15.22 4.06 13.06
N GLY A 105 -16.40 4.53 12.66
CA GLY A 105 -17.59 3.69 12.51
C GLY A 105 -17.40 2.49 11.55
N VAL A 106 -16.44 2.57 10.62
CA VAL A 106 -16.09 1.45 9.71
C VAL A 106 -15.64 0.20 10.48
N LEU A 107 -15.08 0.37 11.69
CA LEU A 107 -14.62 -0.75 12.53
C LEU A 107 -15.78 -1.62 13.03
N HIS A 108 -17.00 -1.07 13.09
CA HIS A 108 -18.21 -1.80 13.44
C HIS A 108 -18.87 -2.49 12.25
N ALA A 109 -18.37 -2.30 11.03
CA ALA A 109 -18.97 -2.91 9.85
C ALA A 109 -18.98 -4.46 10.00
N PRO A 110 -20.04 -5.15 9.59
CA PRO A 110 -20.14 -6.61 9.70
C PRO A 110 -19.23 -7.34 8.70
N LEU A 111 -18.73 -6.61 7.69
CA LEU A 111 -17.90 -7.10 6.60
C LEU A 111 -16.39 -7.03 6.90
N PRO A 112 -15.55 -7.79 6.18
CA PRO A 112 -14.09 -7.70 6.28
C PRO A 112 -13.55 -6.34 5.88
N PHE A 113 -12.42 -5.94 6.46
CA PHE A 113 -11.71 -4.73 6.06
C PHE A 113 -10.24 -4.81 6.43
N ILE A 114 -9.41 -3.99 5.79
CA ILE A 114 -8.09 -3.62 6.28
C ILE A 114 -8.15 -2.14 6.62
N ALA A 115 -7.87 -1.80 7.88
CA ALA A 115 -7.82 -0.41 8.34
C ALA A 115 -6.59 -0.18 9.22
N GLY A 116 -6.03 1.03 9.16
CA GLY A 116 -4.97 1.46 10.08
C GLY A 116 -5.42 2.63 10.96
N VAL A 117 -5.07 2.63 12.24
CA VAL A 117 -5.38 3.71 13.18
C VAL A 117 -4.12 4.16 13.93
N ASP A 118 -4.07 5.45 14.27
CA ASP A 118 -3.01 5.98 15.14
C ASP A 118 -3.20 5.44 16.58
N SER A 119 -2.08 5.26 17.31
CA SER A 119 -2.05 4.66 18.67
C SER A 119 -1.86 5.66 19.79
#